data_AF-A0A7C4TRN4-F1
#
_entry.id   AF-A0A7C4TRN4-F1
#
_cell.length_a   1.000
_cell.length_b   1.000
_cell.length_c   1.000
_cell.angle_alpha   90.00
_cell.angle_beta   90.00
_cell.angle_gamma   90.00
#
_symmetry.space_group_name_H-M   'P 1'
#
loop_
_entity.id
_entity.type
_entity.pdbx_description
1 polymer ?
#
loop_
_entity_poly.entity_id
_entity_poly.type
_entity_poly.pdbx_seq_one_letter_code
_entity_poly.pdbx_strand_id
1 'polypeptide(L)'
;MRDEVCIKGILLLREFDCLRHLTISGFNPVFGTPLESSSPASPIAVAKFVALARILLPEKDIFAAGSVSLQSLPLMLFAGANRAYLGAYVCRARTGKGFADGLDEVFKQKYEAKVVDGLVFADPSKAVEKNLI
;
A
#
# COMPACT_ATOMS: atom_id res chain seq x y z
N MET A 1 3.88 15.02 -1.54
CA MET A 1 2.42 14.98 -1.25
C MET A 1 1.92 16.40 -1.37
N ARG A 2 0.78 16.63 -2.04
CA ARG A 2 0.14 17.95 -2.05
C ARG A 2 -0.90 17.97 -0.94
N ASP A 3 -0.54 18.55 0.20
CA ASP A 3 -1.34 18.46 1.44
C ASP A 3 -2.77 19.00 1.24
N GLU A 4 -2.94 20.04 0.42
CA GLU A 4 -4.25 20.60 0.08
C GLU A 4 -5.21 19.57 -0.56
N VAL A 5 -4.71 18.74 -1.47
CA VAL A 5 -5.54 17.72 -2.15
C VAL A 5 -5.99 16.66 -1.16
N CYS A 6 -5.09 16.24 -0.27
CA CYS A 6 -5.37 15.29 0.80
C CYS A 6 -6.43 15.82 1.76
N ILE A 7 -6.29 17.07 2.21
CA ILE A 7 -7.26 17.72 3.12
C ILE A 7 -8.63 17.83 2.45
N LYS A 8 -8.69 18.34 1.21
CA LYS A 8 -9.94 18.42 0.45
C LYS A 8 -10.62 17.06 0.28
N GLY A 9 -9.83 16.01 0.04
CA GLY A 9 -10.34 14.64 -0.05
C GLY A 9 -10.97 14.16 1.25
N ILE A 10 -10.33 14.38 2.40
CA ILE A 10 -10.89 13.98 3.71
C ILE A 10 -12.15 14.79 4.04
N LEU A 11 -12.14 16.10 3.79
CA LEU A 11 -13.30 16.95 4.02
C LEU A 11 -14.49 16.52 3.16
N LEU A 12 -14.26 16.17 1.89
CA LEU A 12 -15.30 15.59 1.05
C LEU A 12 -15.84 14.27 1.63
N LEU A 13 -14.97 13.39 2.12
CA LEU A 13 -15.37 12.12 2.72
C LEU A 13 -16.16 12.29 4.02
N ARG A 14 -15.96 13.40 4.74
CA ARG A 14 -16.70 13.73 5.97
C ARG A 14 -18.19 13.95 5.73
N GLU A 15 -18.56 14.45 4.56
CA GLU A 15 -19.96 14.71 4.18
C GLU A 15 -20.80 13.43 4.00
N PHE A 16 -20.16 12.26 3.99
CA PHE A 16 -20.85 10.97 3.87
C PHE A 16 -21.18 10.39 5.24
N ASP A 17 -22.41 10.58 5.69
CA ASP A 17 -22.92 10.02 6.95
C ASP A 17 -22.87 8.50 6.99
N CYS A 18 -22.91 7.82 5.83
CA CYS A 18 -22.82 6.37 5.73
C CYS A 18 -21.38 5.83 5.75
N LEU A 19 -20.36 6.69 5.60
CA LEU A 19 -18.96 6.26 5.66
C LEU A 19 -18.67 5.72 7.06
N ARG A 20 -18.17 4.49 7.17
CA ARG A 20 -17.78 3.86 8.44
C ARG A 20 -16.30 3.48 8.44
N HIS A 21 -15.79 3.07 7.29
CA HIS A 21 -14.44 2.58 7.11
C HIS A 21 -13.72 3.41 6.05
N LEU A 22 -12.54 3.94 6.40
CA LEU A 22 -11.64 4.65 5.50
C LEU A 22 -10.36 3.85 5.35
N THR A 23 -10.03 3.46 4.13
CA THR A 23 -8.77 2.77 3.84
C THR A 23 -7.75 3.75 3.28
N ILE A 24 -6.58 3.81 3.92
CA ILE A 24 -5.46 4.65 3.49
C ILE A 24 -4.30 3.74 3.11
N SER A 25 -3.79 3.93 1.90
CA SER A 25 -2.59 3.25 1.39
C SER A 25 -1.64 4.28 0.79
N GLY A 26 -0.35 3.99 0.86
CA GLY A 26 0.65 4.65 0.05
C GLY A 26 0.51 4.29 -1.43
N PHE A 27 0.98 5.15 -2.31
CA PHE A 27 1.15 4.78 -3.70
C PHE A 27 2.33 3.81 -3.85
N ASN A 28 2.11 2.69 -4.53
CA ASN A 28 3.14 1.73 -4.90
C ASN A 28 3.15 1.59 -6.44
N PRO A 29 4.25 1.95 -7.12
CA PRO A 29 4.36 1.83 -8.57
C PRO A 29 4.20 0.36 -8.99
N VAL A 30 3.47 0.13 -10.07
CA VAL A 30 3.22 -1.21 -10.62
C VAL A 30 3.76 -1.24 -12.04
N PHE A 31 4.58 -2.24 -12.34
CA PHE A 31 5.13 -2.46 -13.68
C PHE A 31 4.03 -2.58 -14.73
N GLY A 32 4.24 -1.99 -15.91
CA GLY A 32 3.28 -1.94 -17.00
C GLY A 32 2.16 -0.92 -16.83
N THR A 33 2.18 -0.10 -15.77
CA THR A 33 1.22 1.00 -15.59
C THR A 33 1.83 2.34 -16.01
N PRO A 34 1.02 3.34 -16.41
CA PRO A 34 1.53 4.67 -16.76
C PRO A 34 2.34 5.36 -15.64
N LEU A 35 2.21 4.89 -14.40
CA LEU A 35 2.91 5.42 -13.23
C LEU A 35 4.01 4.48 -12.72
N GLU A 36 4.45 3.50 -13.52
CA GLU A 36 5.51 2.56 -13.14
C GLU A 36 6.84 3.25 -12.76
N SER A 37 7.17 4.35 -13.45
CA SER A 37 8.40 5.12 -13.21
C SER A 37 8.26 6.16 -12.10
N SER A 38 7.11 6.24 -11.42
CA SER A 38 6.91 7.16 -10.32
C SER A 38 7.55 6.64 -9.03
N SER A 39 7.90 7.54 -8.11
CA SER A 39 8.41 7.12 -6.81
C SER A 39 7.29 6.57 -5.90
N PRO A 40 7.56 5.53 -5.10
CA PRO A 40 6.61 5.08 -4.08
C PRO A 40 6.33 6.19 -3.06
N ALA A 41 5.15 6.15 -2.44
CA ALA A 41 4.80 7.10 -1.40
C ALA A 41 5.72 6.92 -0.18
N SER A 42 6.22 8.04 0.34
CA SER A 42 7.01 8.03 1.56
C SER A 42 6.13 7.60 2.75
N PRO A 43 6.58 6.64 3.59
CA PRO A 43 5.83 6.20 4.76
C PRO A 43 5.45 7.34 5.70
N ILE A 44 6.33 8.33 5.90
CA ILE A 44 6.01 9.48 6.76
C ILE A 44 4.91 10.38 6.16
N ALA A 45 4.84 10.48 4.83
CA ALA A 45 3.77 11.24 4.17
C ALA A 45 2.43 10.53 4.33
N VAL A 46 2.40 9.20 4.20
CA VAL A 46 1.20 8.40 4.45
C VAL A 46 0.79 8.50 5.93
N ALA A 47 1.74 8.45 6.86
CA ALA A 47 1.47 8.62 8.30
C ALA A 47 0.83 9.97 8.61
N LYS A 48 1.36 11.06 8.04
CA LYS A 48 0.77 12.39 8.18
C LYS A 48 -0.68 12.43 7.68
N PHE A 49 -0.95 11.74 6.57
CA PHE A 49 -2.30 11.65 6.04
C PHE A 49 -3.24 10.84 6.95
N VAL A 50 -2.76 9.73 7.52
CA VAL A 50 -3.51 8.95 8.54
C VAL A 50 -3.82 9.80 9.77
N ALA A 51 -2.86 10.58 10.26
CA ALA A 51 -3.06 11.49 11.40
C ALA A 51 -4.10 12.57 11.11
N LEU A 52 -4.03 13.19 9.93
CA LEU A 52 -5.05 14.15 9.50
C LEU A 52 -6.43 13.51 9.40
N ALA A 53 -6.53 12.30 8.85
CA ALA A 53 -7.78 11.58 8.76
C ALA A 53 -8.35 11.28 10.15
N ARG A 54 -7.52 10.86 11.13
CA ARG A 54 -7.97 10.61 12.51
C ARG A 54 -8.49 11.88 13.18
N ILE A 55 -7.83 13.02 12.97
CA ILE A 55 -8.26 14.31 13.54
C ILE A 55 -9.61 14.75 12.96
N LEU A 56 -9.79 14.62 11.65
CA LEU A 56 -10.98 15.10 10.94
C LEU A 56 -12.16 14.12 10.99
N LEU A 57 -11.88 12.83 11.18
CA LEU A 57 -12.86 11.72 11.17
C LEU A 57 -12.70 10.85 12.42
N PRO A 58 -12.88 11.41 13.64
CA PRO A 58 -12.53 10.72 14.90
C PRO A 58 -13.29 9.40 15.10
N GLU A 59 -14.54 9.33 14.66
CA GLU A 59 -15.43 8.17 14.84
C GLU A 59 -15.27 7.08 13.77
N LYS A 60 -14.50 7.33 12.70
CA LYS A 60 -14.38 6.39 11.58
C LYS A 60 -13.27 5.37 11.83
N ASP A 61 -13.49 4.14 11.37
CA ASP A 61 -12.46 3.11 11.32
C ASP A 61 -11.47 3.44 10.22
N ILE A 62 -10.18 3.55 10.54
CA ILE A 62 -9.10 3.86 9.60
C ILE A 62 -8.22 2.63 9.44
N PHE A 63 -8.18 2.11 8.21
CA PHE A 63 -7.36 0.98 7.82
C PHE A 63 -6.04 1.43 7.20
N ALA A 64 -4.93 0.91 7.71
CA ALA A 64 -3.64 0.95 7.03
C ALA A 64 -3.55 -0.20 6.01
N ALA A 65 -3.32 0.12 4.73
CA ALA A 65 -3.36 -0.87 3.64
C ALA A 65 -2.16 -0.83 2.68
N GLY A 66 -1.93 -1.99 2.04
CA GLY A 66 -1.52 -2.20 0.64
C GLY A 66 -0.13 -1.81 0.17
N SER A 67 0.59 -0.94 0.88
CA SER A 67 1.84 -0.37 0.35
C SER A 67 2.75 0.22 1.41
N VAL A 68 2.30 0.14 2.66
CA VAL A 68 3.17 0.30 3.82
C VAL A 68 3.88 -1.04 4.01
N SER A 69 5.21 -1.04 3.95
CA SER A 69 5.98 -2.22 4.36
C SER A 69 5.55 -2.62 5.77
N LEU A 70 5.64 -3.90 6.12
CA LEU A 70 5.29 -4.36 7.48
C LEU A 70 6.02 -3.56 8.57
N GLN A 71 7.23 -3.07 8.27
CA GLN A 71 8.03 -2.20 9.11
C GLN A 71 7.40 -0.82 9.37
N SER A 72 6.57 -0.31 8.44
CA SER A 72 5.88 0.98 8.57
C SER A 72 4.48 0.88 9.14
N LEU A 73 3.95 -0.34 9.37
CA LEU A 73 2.67 -0.55 10.02
C LEU A 73 2.61 0.06 11.43
N PRO A 74 3.61 -0.11 12.32
CA PRO A 74 3.59 0.54 13.63
C PRO A 74 3.42 2.06 13.53
N LEU A 75 4.10 2.69 12.58
CA LEU A 75 3.98 4.13 12.33
C LEU A 75 2.55 4.53 11.95
N MET A 76 1.86 3.74 11.12
CA MET A 76 0.46 4.02 10.75
C MET A 76 -0.49 3.87 11.95
N LEU A 77 -0.27 2.86 12.78
CA LEU A 77 -1.07 2.64 13.99
C LEU A 77 -0.88 3.80 14.97
N PHE A 78 0.36 4.25 15.19
CA PHE A 78 0.66 5.44 15.99
C PHE A 78 0.04 6.72 15.40
N ALA A 79 -0.04 6.83 14.08
CA ALA A 79 -0.68 7.97 13.42
C ALA A 79 -2.22 7.97 13.57
N GLY A 80 -2.84 6.90 14.07
CA GLY A 80 -4.28 6.83 14.34
C GLY A 80 -5.05 5.85 13.47
N ALA A 81 -4.39 5.01 12.67
CA ALA A 81 -5.04 3.83 12.11
C ALA A 81 -5.38 2.84 13.23
N ASN A 82 -6.56 2.25 13.19
CA ASN A 82 -7.00 1.26 14.19
C ASN A 82 -7.22 -0.13 13.59
N ARG A 83 -7.00 -0.28 12.27
CA ARG A 83 -7.10 -1.55 11.55
C ARG A 83 -5.99 -1.65 10.51
N ALA A 84 -5.65 -2.87 10.12
CA ALA A 84 -4.65 -3.13 9.08
C ALA A 84 -5.02 -4.37 8.26
N TYR A 85 -4.69 -4.35 6.97
CA TYR A 85 -4.75 -5.56 6.15
C TYR A 85 -3.44 -6.34 6.32
N LEU A 86 -3.55 -7.55 6.88
CA LEU A 86 -2.45 -8.49 7.02
C LEU A 86 -2.73 -9.70 6.12
N GLY A 87 -1.92 -9.89 5.07
CA GLY A 87 -2.07 -10.99 4.11
C GLY A 87 -2.06 -10.54 2.65
N ALA A 88 -2.63 -11.36 1.77
CA ALA A 88 -2.69 -11.07 0.33
C ALA A 88 -3.59 -9.86 0.05
N TYR A 89 -3.00 -8.84 -0.58
CA TYR A 89 -3.69 -7.66 -1.06
C TYR A 89 -3.50 -7.56 -2.57
N VAL A 90 -4.60 -7.41 -3.31
CA VAL A 90 -4.61 -7.47 -4.78
C VAL A 90 -4.68 -6.06 -5.36
N CYS A 91 -3.53 -5.51 -5.77
CA CYS A 91 -3.49 -4.49 -6.81
C CYS A 91 -3.58 -5.19 -8.16
N ARG A 92 -4.71 -5.10 -8.88
CA ARG A 92 -4.71 -5.56 -10.28
C ARG A 92 -3.82 -4.63 -11.12
N ALA A 93 -2.66 -5.12 -11.56
CA ALA A 93 -1.99 -4.56 -12.72
C ALA A 93 -2.90 -4.78 -13.93
N ARG A 94 -3.27 -3.71 -14.65
CA ARG A 94 -4.02 -3.83 -15.90
C ARG A 94 -3.04 -4.17 -17.03
N THR A 95 -2.49 -5.38 -17.01
CA THR A 95 -1.80 -5.94 -18.16
C THR A 95 -2.70 -6.99 -18.79
N GLY A 96 -2.83 -6.98 -20.12
CA GLY A 96 -3.39 -8.13 -20.87
C GLY A 96 -2.50 -9.38 -20.79
N LYS A 97 -1.43 -9.32 -19.99
CA LYS A 97 -0.56 -10.41 -19.55
C LYS A 97 -0.77 -10.60 -18.05
N GLY A 98 -0.79 -11.83 -17.58
CA GLY A 98 -1.29 -12.19 -16.25
C GLY A 98 -0.55 -11.48 -15.12
N PHE A 99 -1.23 -11.32 -13.98
CA PHE A 99 -0.69 -10.77 -12.73
C PHE A 99 0.64 -11.41 -12.30
N ALA A 100 0.90 -12.67 -12.67
CA ALA A 100 2.15 -13.36 -12.41
C ALA A 100 3.36 -12.82 -13.17
N ASP A 101 3.19 -12.36 -14.40
CA ASP A 101 4.33 -12.20 -15.32
C ASP A 101 5.28 -11.05 -14.89
N GLY A 102 4.75 -10.00 -14.26
CA GLY A 102 5.55 -8.87 -13.77
C GLY A 102 6.00 -8.98 -12.31
N LEU A 103 5.22 -9.67 -11.46
CA LEU A 103 5.59 -9.95 -10.07
C LEU A 103 6.71 -10.98 -10.01
N ASP A 104 6.74 -11.93 -10.94
CA ASP A 104 7.80 -12.91 -11.10
C ASP A 104 9.18 -12.29 -11.19
N GLU A 105 9.37 -11.25 -12.00
CA GLU A 105 10.71 -10.68 -12.20
C GLU A 105 11.18 -9.91 -10.96
N VAL A 106 10.29 -9.16 -10.30
CA VAL A 106 10.61 -8.39 -9.08
C VAL A 106 10.81 -9.30 -7.87
N PHE A 107 9.96 -10.34 -7.72
CA PHE A 107 10.08 -11.28 -6.63
C PHE A 107 11.22 -12.27 -6.84
N LYS A 108 11.44 -12.84 -8.04
CA LYS A 108 12.64 -13.67 -8.33
C LYS A 108 13.95 -12.90 -8.10
N GLN A 109 13.95 -11.57 -8.24
CA GLN A 109 15.14 -10.77 -7.93
C GLN A 109 15.46 -10.66 -6.43
N LYS A 110 14.49 -10.86 -5.53
CA LYS A 110 14.67 -10.64 -4.08
C LYS A 110 14.32 -11.84 -3.19
N TYR A 111 13.50 -12.78 -3.65
CA TYR A 111 12.96 -13.91 -2.90
C TYR A 111 12.82 -15.15 -3.79
N GLU A 112 12.87 -16.35 -3.22
CA GLU A 112 12.40 -17.54 -3.92
C GLU A 112 10.88 -17.43 -4.14
N ALA A 113 10.46 -17.24 -5.39
CA ALA A 113 9.05 -17.13 -5.77
C ALA A 113 8.61 -18.29 -6.68
N LYS A 114 7.43 -18.85 -6.40
CA LYS A 114 6.77 -19.89 -7.17
C LYS A 114 5.49 -19.34 -7.82
N VAL A 115 5.31 -19.64 -9.11
CA VAL A 115 4.05 -19.37 -9.81
C VAL A 115 3.18 -20.62 -9.74
N VAL A 116 1.95 -20.46 -9.27
CA VAL A 116 0.91 -21.50 -9.34
C VAL A 116 -0.36 -20.83 -9.86
N ASP A 117 -0.90 -21.32 -10.98
CA ASP A 117 -2.15 -20.83 -11.60
C ASP A 117 -2.20 -19.30 -11.83
N GLY A 118 -1.06 -18.69 -12.17
CA GLY A 118 -0.98 -17.25 -12.42
C GLY A 118 -0.94 -16.39 -11.15
N LEU A 119 -0.76 -17.00 -9.98
CA LEU A 119 -0.47 -16.34 -8.70
C LEU A 119 0.98 -16.57 -8.30
N VAL A 120 1.65 -15.52 -7.84
CA VAL A 120 3.05 -15.55 -7.38
C VAL A 120 3.09 -15.69 -5.88
N PHE A 121 3.68 -16.78 -5.41
CA PHE A 121 3.92 -17.07 -4.00
C PHE A 121 5.41 -16.90 -3.72
N ALA A 122 5.77 -15.79 -3.07
CA ALA A 122 7.13 -15.55 -2.62
C ALA A 122 7.27 -15.93 -1.15
N ASP A 123 8.31 -16.68 -0.81
CA ASP A 123 8.65 -17.02 0.57
C ASP A 123 9.51 -15.89 1.19
N PRO A 124 8.96 -15.08 2.11
CA PRO A 124 9.71 -13.99 2.73
C PRO A 124 10.84 -14.48 3.66
N SER A 125 10.84 -15.76 4.07
CA SER A 125 11.92 -16.34 4.88
C SER A 125 13.17 -16.68 4.07
N LYS A 126 13.07 -16.67 2.73
CA LYS A 126 14.17 -16.97 1.80
C LYS A 126 14.51 -15.76 0.94
N ALA A 127 14.80 -14.64 1.59
CA ALA A 127 15.34 -13.47 0.91
C ALA A 127 16.74 -13.77 0.37
N VAL A 128 16.99 -13.46 -0.90
CA VAL A 128 18.33 -13.59 -1.49
C VAL A 128 19.11 -12.34 -1.08
N GLU A 129 20.01 -12.46 -0.09
CA GLU A 129 20.98 -11.41 0.22
C GLU A 129 21.88 -11.18 -0.99
N LYS A 130 21.64 -10.09 -1.73
CA LYS A 130 22.66 -9.55 -2.63
C LYS A 130 23.48 -8.53 -1.87
N ASN A 131 24.74 -8.88 -1.60
CA ASN A 131 25.80 -7.95 -1.20
C ASN A 131 25.75 -6.71 -2.10
N LEU A 132 25.40 -5.56 -1.53
CA LEU A 132 25.60 -4.27 -2.17
C LEU A 132 27.11 -3.98 -2.17
N ILE A 133 27.69 -3.93 -3.37
CA ILE A 133 28.94 -3.20 -3.64
C ILE A 133 28.53 -1.82 -4.16
#